data_AF-A0A7K2QQZ6-F1
#
_entry.id   AF-A0A7K2QQZ6-F1
#
_cell.length_a   1.000
_cell.length_b   1.000
_cell.length_c   1.000
_cell.angle_alpha   90.00
_cell.angle_beta   90.00
_cell.angle_gamma   90.00
#
_symmetry.space_group_name_H-M   'P 1'
#
loop_
_entity.id
_entity.type
_entity.pdbx_description
1 polymer ?
#
loop_
_entity_poly.entity_id
_entity_poly.type
_entity_poly.pdbx_seq_one_letter_code
_entity_poly.pdbx_strand_id
1 'polypeptide(L)'
;MDWPIAEVARMSGVTARTLRHYDEVGLLPPARIGANGHRYYEEHQLLRLQQILVLRALGVGLPEVGRILAEQVDEVDALRGHHLRLLAERDRLDALAGTVSRTIADLERSRKDGNPMTINRPENLFEGIQPSQYQESLRDFPEHAEEVARRVAVMTPQDIEAGQRERTTQMILLADLMA
;
A
#
# COMPACT_ATOMS: atom_id res chain seq x y z
N MET A 1 -36.93 -5.48 -9.06
CA MET A 1 -36.17 -6.49 -9.85
C MET A 1 -34.89 -6.77 -9.08
N ASP A 2 -34.40 -8.00 -9.07
CA ASP A 2 -33.13 -8.34 -8.42
C ASP A 2 -32.16 -8.99 -9.41
N TRP A 3 -30.87 -8.87 -9.12
CA TRP A 3 -29.78 -9.33 -9.97
C TRP A 3 -28.90 -10.33 -9.22
N PRO A 4 -28.55 -11.47 -9.82
CA PRO A 4 -27.62 -12.42 -9.21
C PRO A 4 -26.21 -11.86 -9.16
N ILE A 5 -25.42 -12.29 -8.16
CA ILE A 5 -24.04 -11.82 -7.94
C ILE A 5 -23.14 -11.85 -9.20
N ALA A 6 -23.33 -12.85 -10.08
CA ALA A 6 -22.55 -12.97 -11.32
C ALA A 6 -22.85 -11.82 -12.30
N GLU A 7 -24.11 -11.40 -12.37
CA GLU A 7 -24.53 -10.29 -13.21
C GLU A 7 -24.03 -8.96 -12.63
N VAL A 8 -24.15 -8.77 -11.31
CA VAL A 8 -23.63 -7.58 -10.64
C VAL A 8 -22.11 -7.45 -10.82
N ALA A 9 -21.37 -8.55 -10.65
CA ALA A 9 -19.93 -8.60 -10.90
C ALA A 9 -19.59 -8.18 -12.34
N ARG A 10 -20.31 -8.73 -13.32
CA ARG A 10 -20.13 -8.38 -14.74
C ARG A 10 -20.41 -6.91 -15.03
N MET A 11 -21.48 -6.34 -14.48
CA MET A 11 -21.88 -4.94 -14.73
C MET A 11 -20.94 -3.94 -14.04
N SER A 12 -20.47 -4.25 -12.84
CA SER A 12 -19.65 -3.35 -12.03
C SER A 12 -18.15 -3.49 -12.24
N GLY A 13 -17.70 -4.55 -12.93
CA GLY A 13 -16.29 -4.83 -13.17
C GLY A 13 -15.53 -5.39 -11.95
N VAL A 14 -16.19 -5.59 -10.80
CA VAL A 14 -15.58 -6.29 -9.66
C VAL A 14 -15.83 -7.79 -9.71
N THR A 15 -14.99 -8.55 -9.02
CA THR A 15 -15.17 -10.01 -8.95
C THR A 15 -16.32 -10.39 -8.01
N ALA A 16 -16.95 -11.54 -8.25
CA ALA A 16 -17.91 -12.12 -7.30
C ALA A 16 -17.27 -12.40 -5.92
N ARG A 17 -15.94 -12.62 -5.86
CA ARG A 17 -15.19 -12.74 -4.61
C ARG A 17 -15.18 -11.41 -3.85
N THR A 18 -14.96 -10.29 -4.54
CA THR A 18 -15.02 -8.94 -3.95
C THR A 18 -16.39 -8.64 -3.37
N LEU A 19 -17.47 -8.96 -4.10
CA LEU A 19 -18.83 -8.76 -3.61
C LEU A 19 -19.14 -9.61 -2.36
N ARG A 20 -18.68 -10.87 -2.32
CA ARG A 20 -18.79 -11.70 -1.09
C ARG A 20 -17.99 -11.13 0.06
N HIS A 21 -16.79 -10.63 -0.21
CA HIS A 21 -15.99 -9.98 0.82
C HIS A 21 -16.70 -8.74 1.39
N TYR A 22 -17.32 -7.91 0.54
CA TYR A 22 -18.09 -6.74 0.99
C TYR A 22 -19.30 -7.11 1.84
N ASP A 23 -19.98 -8.22 1.52
CA ASP A 23 -21.03 -8.79 2.37
C ASP A 23 -20.46 -9.28 3.72
N GLU A 24 -19.36 -10.04 3.70
CA GLU A 24 -18.70 -10.58 4.90
C GLU A 24 -18.27 -9.48 5.88
N VAL A 25 -17.78 -8.33 5.38
CA VAL A 25 -17.42 -7.18 6.22
C VAL A 25 -18.59 -6.23 6.50
N GLY A 26 -19.82 -6.60 6.10
CA GLY A 26 -21.05 -5.82 6.33
C GLY A 26 -21.16 -4.54 5.50
N LEU A 27 -20.27 -4.33 4.53
CA LEU A 27 -20.22 -3.12 3.72
C LEU A 27 -21.31 -3.11 2.64
N LEU A 28 -21.57 -4.26 2.02
CA LEU A 28 -22.62 -4.42 1.01
C LEU A 28 -23.38 -5.75 1.21
N PRO A 29 -24.33 -5.79 2.16
CA PRO A 29 -25.20 -6.95 2.33
C PRO A 29 -26.08 -7.18 1.10
N PRO A 30 -26.27 -8.42 0.62
CA PRO A 30 -27.20 -8.73 -0.45
C PRO A 30 -28.64 -8.45 0.00
N ALA A 31 -29.53 -8.15 -0.94
CA ALA A 31 -30.96 -7.99 -0.63
C ALA A 31 -31.56 -9.29 -0.10
N ARG A 32 -31.15 -10.41 -0.69
CA ARG A 32 -31.54 -11.76 -0.24
C ARG A 32 -30.52 -12.82 -0.65
N ILE A 33 -30.60 -13.95 0.04
CA ILE A 33 -29.90 -15.19 -0.31
C ILE A 33 -30.96 -16.20 -0.76
N GLY A 34 -30.82 -16.72 -1.99
CA GLY A 34 -31.71 -17.74 -2.54
C GLY A 34 -31.52 -19.11 -1.87
N ALA A 35 -32.47 -20.01 -2.06
CA ALA A 35 -32.42 -21.37 -1.48
C ALA A 35 -31.19 -22.20 -1.94
N ASN A 36 -30.60 -21.83 -3.08
CA ASN A 36 -29.36 -22.39 -3.62
C ASN A 36 -28.08 -21.72 -3.07
N GLY A 37 -28.20 -20.80 -2.10
CA GLY A 37 -27.09 -20.04 -1.55
C GLY A 37 -26.59 -18.89 -2.44
N HIS A 38 -27.24 -18.61 -3.57
CA HIS A 38 -26.86 -17.47 -4.42
C HIS A 38 -27.33 -16.15 -3.82
N ARG A 39 -26.48 -15.13 -3.92
CA ARG A 39 -26.75 -13.76 -3.46
C ARG A 39 -27.41 -12.96 -4.58
N TYR A 40 -28.44 -12.21 -4.20
CA TYR A 40 -29.18 -11.33 -5.10
C TYR A 40 -29.16 -9.91 -4.55
N TYR A 41 -29.03 -8.95 -5.46
CA TYR A 41 -28.90 -7.53 -5.16
C TYR A 41 -30.07 -6.79 -5.80
N GLU A 42 -30.61 -5.81 -5.11
CA GLU A 42 -31.62 -4.91 -5.65
C GLU A 42 -31.00 -3.54 -5.94
N GLU A 43 -31.81 -2.63 -6.45
CA GLU A 43 -31.37 -1.29 -6.88
C GLU A 43 -30.61 -0.56 -5.78
N HIS A 44 -31.06 -0.65 -4.53
CA HIS A 44 -30.39 0.02 -3.41
C HIS A 44 -28.98 -0.53 -3.14
N GLN A 45 -28.76 -1.84 -3.31
CA GLN A 45 -27.39 -2.38 -3.26
C GLN A 45 -26.56 -1.92 -4.44
N LEU A 46 -27.14 -1.79 -5.63
CA LEU A 46 -26.38 -1.32 -6.79
C LEU A 46 -25.91 0.13 -6.60
N LEU A 47 -26.77 1.00 -6.06
CA LEU A 47 -26.42 2.37 -5.69
C LEU A 47 -25.34 2.40 -4.60
N ARG A 48 -25.49 1.58 -3.56
CA ARG A 48 -24.47 1.47 -2.50
C ARG A 48 -23.14 0.93 -3.05
N LEU A 49 -23.17 -0.06 -3.95
CA LEU A 49 -22.00 -0.59 -4.62
C LEU A 49 -21.31 0.50 -5.45
N GLN A 50 -22.06 1.31 -6.19
CA GLN A 50 -21.50 2.44 -6.94
C GLN A 50 -20.74 3.40 -5.99
N GLN A 51 -21.32 3.78 -4.86
CA GLN A 51 -20.67 4.65 -3.88
C GLN A 51 -19.39 4.03 -3.31
N ILE A 52 -19.42 2.73 -2.97
CA ILE A 52 -18.24 1.99 -2.54
C ILE A 52 -17.15 2.06 -3.61
N LEU A 53 -17.48 1.78 -4.87
CA LEU A 53 -16.50 1.76 -5.96
C LEU A 53 -15.92 3.13 -6.26
N VAL A 54 -16.72 4.20 -6.19
CA VAL A 54 -16.22 5.58 -6.32
C VAL A 54 -15.20 5.88 -5.22
N LEU A 55 -15.55 5.61 -3.96
CA LEU A 55 -14.64 5.86 -2.83
C LEU A 55 -13.37 4.99 -2.91
N ARG A 56 -13.49 3.74 -3.38
CA ARG A 56 -12.35 2.84 -3.61
C ARG A 56 -11.47 3.30 -4.76
N ALA A 57 -12.05 3.84 -5.84
CA ALA A 57 -11.29 4.43 -6.94
C ALA A 57 -10.53 5.68 -6.49
N LEU A 58 -11.07 6.40 -5.51
CA LEU A 58 -10.40 7.49 -4.80
C LEU A 58 -9.47 6.97 -3.69
N GLY A 59 -9.04 5.71 -3.69
CA GLY A 59 -8.04 5.20 -2.73
C GLY A 59 -8.48 5.13 -1.26
N VAL A 60 -9.76 5.35 -0.95
CA VAL A 60 -10.27 5.25 0.43
C VAL A 60 -10.28 3.79 0.88
N GLY A 61 -9.75 3.50 2.07
CA GLY A 61 -9.72 2.15 2.64
C GLY A 61 -11.13 1.66 3.04
N LEU A 62 -11.41 0.36 2.91
CA LEU A 62 -12.74 -0.22 3.22
C LEU A 62 -13.30 0.16 4.60
N PRO A 63 -12.51 0.22 5.70
CA PRO A 63 -13.03 0.66 6.99
C PRO A 63 -13.54 2.12 7.00
N GLU A 64 -12.89 3.00 6.24
CA GLU A 64 -13.30 4.39 6.11
C GLU A 64 -14.49 4.55 5.16
N VAL A 65 -14.54 3.77 4.08
CA VAL A 65 -15.75 3.64 3.24
C VAL A 65 -16.94 3.23 4.09
N GLY A 66 -16.78 2.23 4.98
CA GLY A 66 -17.82 1.79 5.90
C GLY A 66 -18.33 2.91 6.80
N ARG A 67 -17.42 3.72 7.39
CA ARG A 67 -17.79 4.88 8.21
C ARG A 67 -18.56 5.94 7.41
N ILE A 68 -18.07 6.32 6.23
CA ILE A 68 -18.72 7.30 5.33
C ILE A 68 -20.12 6.85 4.94
N LEU A 69 -20.33 5.55 4.70
CA LEU A 69 -21.62 5.00 4.30
C LEU A 69 -22.55 4.66 5.48
N ALA A 70 -22.06 4.70 6.72
CA ALA A 70 -22.83 4.38 7.93
C ALA A 70 -23.25 5.65 8.70
N GLU A 71 -22.44 6.70 8.64
CA GLU A 71 -22.65 7.97 9.33
C GLU A 71 -22.94 9.06 8.30
N GLN A 72 -23.69 10.10 8.70
CA GLN A 72 -23.79 11.36 7.96
C GLN A 72 -22.45 12.12 8.00
N VAL A 73 -21.32 11.44 7.76
CA VAL A 73 -20.06 12.12 7.49
C VAL A 73 -20.31 12.92 6.22
N ASP A 74 -20.17 14.23 6.32
CA ASP A 74 -20.20 15.10 5.16
C ASP A 74 -19.21 14.53 4.15
N GLU A 75 -19.72 14.11 2.99
CA GLU A 75 -18.92 13.53 1.90
C GLU A 75 -17.71 14.42 1.59
N VAL A 76 -17.85 15.73 1.76
CA VAL A 76 -16.78 16.71 1.60
C VAL A 76 -15.70 16.57 2.67
N ASP A 77 -16.03 16.33 3.93
CA ASP A 77 -15.04 16.14 5.00
C ASP A 77 -14.25 14.84 4.82
N ALA A 78 -14.91 13.78 4.35
CA ALA A 78 -14.23 12.54 3.97
C ALA A 78 -13.24 12.75 2.81
N LEU A 79 -13.66 13.46 1.77
CA LEU A 79 -12.80 13.82 0.64
C LEU A 79 -11.65 14.74 1.04
N ARG A 80 -11.87 15.68 1.97
CA ARG A 80 -10.80 16.53 2.53
C ARG A 80 -9.77 15.70 3.29
N GLY A 81 -10.21 14.80 4.15
CA GLY A 81 -9.32 13.88 4.87
C GLY A 81 -8.49 13.03 3.90
N HIS A 82 -9.10 12.56 2.82
CA HIS A 82 -8.39 11.84 1.76
C HIS A 82 -7.38 12.72 1.00
N HIS A 83 -7.78 13.93 0.60
CA HIS A 83 -6.90 14.87 -0.09
C HIS A 83 -5.64 15.17 0.74
N LEU A 84 -5.78 15.38 2.04
CA LEU A 84 -4.64 15.58 2.94
C LEU A 84 -3.70 14.37 2.98
N ARG A 85 -4.24 13.14 2.97
CA ARG A 85 -3.43 11.91 2.89
C ARG A 85 -2.68 11.79 1.56
N LEU A 86 -3.32 12.12 0.44
CA LEU A 86 -2.66 12.14 -0.88
C LEU A 86 -1.53 13.17 -0.93
N LEU A 87 -1.75 14.37 -0.38
CA LEU A 87 -0.70 15.39 -0.31
C LEU A 87 0.48 14.91 0.54
N ALA A 88 0.21 14.30 1.70
CA ALA A 88 1.26 13.73 2.55
C ALA A 88 2.04 12.62 1.83
N GLU A 89 1.37 11.74 1.09
CA GLU A 89 2.03 10.68 0.33
C GLU A 89 2.83 11.24 -0.86
N ARG A 90 2.31 12.24 -1.56
CA ARG A 90 3.08 12.98 -2.59
C ARG A 90 4.36 13.55 -1.99
N ASP A 91 4.25 14.29 -0.90
CA ASP A 91 5.41 14.95 -0.26
C ASP A 91 6.44 13.91 0.22
N ARG A 92 5.97 12.75 0.69
CA ARG A 92 6.84 11.60 1.02
C ARG A 92 7.56 11.06 -0.21
N LEU A 93 6.84 10.82 -1.30
CA LEU A 93 7.41 10.31 -2.55
C LEU A 93 8.42 11.30 -3.16
N ASP A 94 8.14 12.60 -3.08
CA ASP A 94 9.06 13.66 -3.51
C ASP A 94 10.35 13.64 -2.68
N ALA A 95 10.23 13.49 -1.35
CA ALA A 95 11.40 13.35 -0.47
C ALA A 95 12.22 12.09 -0.81
N LEU A 96 11.56 10.96 -1.04
CA LEU A 96 12.20 9.70 -1.42
C LEU A 96 12.92 9.82 -2.76
N ALA A 97 12.28 10.41 -3.78
CA ALA A 97 12.88 10.65 -5.08
C ALA A 97 14.12 11.55 -4.94
N GLY A 98 14.03 12.61 -4.14
CA GLY A 98 15.17 13.47 -3.82
C GLY A 98 16.34 12.71 -3.20
N THR A 99 16.09 11.81 -2.25
CA THR A 99 17.10 10.92 -1.65
C THR A 99 17.79 10.05 -2.70
N VAL A 100 17.02 9.42 -3.58
CA VAL A 100 17.56 8.57 -4.66
C VAL A 100 18.40 9.40 -5.63
N SER A 101 17.91 10.57 -6.07
CA SER A 101 18.65 11.45 -6.99
C SER A 101 19.99 11.92 -6.42
N ARG A 102 20.05 12.29 -5.13
CA ARG A 102 21.30 12.65 -4.47
C ARG A 102 22.28 11.47 -4.43
N THR A 103 21.78 10.29 -4.09
CA THR A 103 22.60 9.08 -4.03
C THR A 103 23.20 8.75 -5.40
N ILE A 104 22.42 8.88 -6.48
CA ILE A 104 22.92 8.72 -7.86
C ILE A 104 24.05 9.72 -8.14
N ALA A 105 23.83 11.00 -7.88
CA ALA A 105 24.82 12.05 -8.15
C ALA A 105 26.14 11.85 -7.37
N ASP A 106 26.05 11.41 -6.12
CA ASP A 106 27.21 11.12 -5.27
C ASP A 106 28.00 9.89 -5.80
N LEU A 107 27.30 8.85 -6.25
CA LEU A 107 27.92 7.66 -6.85
C LEU A 107 28.58 7.97 -8.20
N GLU A 108 27.94 8.80 -9.04
CA GLU A 108 28.52 9.23 -10.32
C GLU A 108 29.78 10.05 -10.11
N ARG A 109 29.79 10.97 -9.13
CA ARG A 109 30.98 11.75 -8.76
C ARG A 109 32.10 10.85 -8.26
N SER A 110 31.78 9.91 -7.35
CA SER A 110 32.74 8.93 -6.81
C SER A 110 33.40 8.12 -7.93
N ARG A 111 32.63 7.63 -8.91
CA ARG A 111 33.18 6.91 -10.08
C ARG A 111 34.09 7.78 -10.93
N LYS A 112 33.71 9.04 -11.15
CA LYS A 112 34.48 9.98 -11.99
C LYS A 112 35.82 10.35 -11.35
N ASP A 113 35.82 10.58 -10.05
CA ASP A 113 37.00 11.06 -9.31
C ASP A 113 37.90 9.91 -8.83
N GLY A 114 37.45 8.65 -8.97
CA GLY A 114 38.17 7.45 -8.49
C GLY A 114 38.24 7.33 -6.97
N ASN A 115 37.50 8.17 -6.24
CA ASN A 115 37.47 8.23 -4.79
C ASN A 115 36.23 7.54 -4.23
N PRO A 116 36.29 6.94 -3.03
CA PRO A 116 35.11 6.39 -2.36
C PRO A 116 34.01 7.44 -2.16
N MET A 117 32.74 7.02 -2.28
CA MET A 117 31.59 7.87 -1.98
C MET A 117 31.73 8.41 -0.56
N THR A 118 31.72 9.75 -0.43
CA THR A 118 31.80 10.41 0.87
C THR A 118 30.42 10.92 1.26
N ILE A 119 29.80 10.27 2.24
CA ILE A 119 28.48 10.64 2.75
C ILE A 119 28.67 11.77 3.77
N ASN A 120 28.45 13.02 3.34
CA ASN A 120 28.63 14.20 4.20
C ASN A 120 27.45 14.45 5.15
N ARG A 121 26.26 13.91 4.82
CA ARG A 121 25.01 14.06 5.59
C ARG A 121 24.26 12.73 5.60
N PRO A 122 24.63 11.79 6.49
CA PRO A 122 24.04 10.45 6.50
C PRO A 122 22.53 10.45 6.75
N GLU A 123 22.00 11.45 7.44
CA GLU A 123 20.57 11.66 7.64
C GLU A 123 19.79 11.76 6.31
N ASN A 124 20.40 12.33 5.26
CA ASN A 124 19.77 12.52 3.96
C ASN A 124 19.56 11.21 3.19
N LEU A 125 20.23 10.13 3.58
CA LEU A 125 20.04 8.80 3.00
C LEU A 125 18.71 8.17 3.38
N PHE A 126 18.07 8.69 4.44
CA PHE A 126 16.86 8.12 5.03
C PHE A 126 15.65 9.05 4.90
N GLU A 127 15.80 10.24 4.31
CA GLU A 127 14.67 11.14 4.02
C GLU A 127 13.65 10.46 3.09
N GLY A 128 12.36 10.56 3.44
CA GLY A 128 11.27 9.88 2.72
C GLY A 128 11.12 8.39 3.03
N ILE A 129 12.11 7.77 3.69
CA ILE A 129 12.07 6.37 4.13
C ILE A 129 11.52 6.33 5.56
N GLN A 130 10.21 6.12 5.69
CA GLN A 130 9.53 6.08 7.00
C GLN A 130 9.59 4.67 7.62
N PRO A 131 10.15 4.50 8.84
CA PRO A 131 10.23 3.21 9.53
C PRO A 131 8.88 2.62 9.97
N SER A 132 7.81 3.40 9.99
CA SER A 132 6.49 2.96 10.47
C SER A 132 5.93 1.77 9.69
N GLN A 133 6.21 1.68 8.38
CA GLN A 133 5.82 0.53 7.55
C GLN A 133 6.63 -0.75 7.86
N TYR A 134 7.89 -0.60 8.31
CA TYR A 134 8.72 -1.73 8.78
C TYR A 134 8.18 -2.28 10.10
N GLN A 135 7.76 -1.41 11.02
CA GLN A 135 7.22 -1.83 12.32
C GLN A 135 5.87 -2.54 12.19
N GLU A 136 5.00 -2.10 11.28
CA GLU A 136 3.75 -2.83 10.97
C GLU A 136 4.04 -4.22 10.39
N SER A 137 4.98 -4.32 9.46
CA SER A 137 5.35 -5.61 8.86
C SER A 137 5.97 -6.59 9.87
N LEU A 138 6.73 -6.10 10.86
CA LEU A 138 7.32 -6.95 11.90
C LEU A 138 6.32 -7.38 12.99
N ARG A 139 5.23 -6.62 13.20
CA ARG A 139 4.16 -6.99 14.13
C ARG A 139 3.43 -8.27 13.70
N ASP A 140 3.33 -8.50 12.40
CA ASP A 140 2.66 -9.67 11.83
C ASP A 140 3.55 -10.94 11.84
N PHE A 141 4.86 -10.80 12.09
CA PHE A 141 5.82 -11.91 12.08
C PHE A 141 6.78 -11.88 13.30
N PRO A 142 6.26 -12.09 14.53
CA PRO A 142 7.06 -11.99 15.76
C PRO A 142 8.23 -12.98 15.80
N GLU A 143 8.08 -14.17 15.24
CA GLU A 143 9.15 -15.19 15.17
C GLU A 143 10.35 -14.72 14.32
N HIS A 144 10.08 -13.96 13.24
CA HIS A 144 11.12 -13.43 12.36
C HIS A 144 11.85 -12.24 13.01
N ALA A 145 11.17 -11.48 13.88
CA ALA A 145 11.80 -10.37 14.59
C ALA A 145 12.93 -10.86 15.52
N GLU A 146 12.72 -11.95 16.26
CA GLU A 146 13.75 -12.55 17.12
C GLU A 146 14.90 -13.19 16.33
N GLU A 147 14.59 -13.81 15.18
CA GLU A 147 15.60 -14.37 14.29
C GLU A 147 16.46 -13.26 13.66
N VAL A 148 15.84 -12.20 13.16
CA VAL A 148 16.53 -11.01 12.65
C VAL A 148 17.40 -10.39 13.75
N ALA A 149 16.89 -10.25 14.98
CA ALA A 149 17.67 -9.72 16.10
C ALA A 149 18.89 -10.59 16.44
N ARG A 150 18.72 -11.92 16.52
CA ARG A 150 19.83 -12.87 16.76
C ARG A 150 20.87 -12.83 15.66
N ARG A 151 20.43 -12.78 14.41
CA ARG A 151 21.31 -12.74 13.24
C ARG A 151 22.09 -11.43 13.18
N VAL A 152 21.44 -10.30 13.40
CA VAL A 152 22.09 -8.98 13.47
C VAL A 152 23.11 -8.94 14.62
N ALA A 153 22.83 -9.57 15.76
CA ALA A 153 23.73 -9.58 16.92
C ALA A 153 25.07 -10.30 16.69
N VAL A 154 25.15 -11.20 15.69
CA VAL A 154 26.37 -11.98 15.38
C VAL A 154 27.03 -11.56 14.06
N MET A 155 26.48 -10.58 13.34
CA MET A 155 27.05 -10.13 12.07
C MET A 155 28.33 -9.32 12.29
N THR A 156 29.37 -9.66 11.53
CA THR A 156 30.59 -8.86 11.45
C THR A 156 30.41 -7.69 10.46
N PRO A 157 31.26 -6.65 10.52
CA PRO A 157 31.25 -5.57 9.53
C PRO A 157 31.38 -6.06 8.08
N GLN A 158 32.13 -7.14 7.84
CA GLN A 158 32.26 -7.75 6.51
C GLN A 158 30.96 -8.44 6.05
N ASP A 159 30.24 -9.09 6.96
CA ASP A 159 28.93 -9.70 6.65
C ASP A 159 27.90 -8.63 6.30
N ILE A 160 27.96 -7.47 6.97
CA ILE A 160 27.08 -6.33 6.71
C ILE A 160 27.37 -5.74 5.33
N GLU A 161 28.64 -5.49 5.00
CA GLU A 161 29.04 -4.99 3.68
C GLU A 161 28.66 -5.95 2.54
N ALA A 162 28.92 -7.25 2.71
CA ALA A 162 28.58 -8.25 1.70
C ALA A 162 27.06 -8.29 1.45
N GLY A 163 26.26 -8.27 2.51
CA GLY A 163 24.80 -8.23 2.42
C GLY A 163 24.26 -6.93 1.80
N GLN A 164 24.93 -5.78 2.01
CA GLN A 164 24.57 -4.52 1.37
C GLN A 164 24.83 -4.55 -0.15
N ARG A 165 25.96 -5.12 -0.59
CA ARG A 165 26.29 -5.26 -2.02
C ARG A 165 25.30 -6.17 -2.75
N GLU A 166 24.94 -7.30 -2.13
CA GLU A 166 23.96 -8.24 -2.70
C GLU A 166 22.58 -7.59 -2.84
N ARG A 167 22.08 -6.91 -1.80
CA ARG A 167 20.79 -6.20 -1.85
C ARG A 167 20.76 -5.08 -2.87
N THR A 168 21.83 -4.30 -2.97
CA THR A 168 21.95 -3.24 -3.97
C THR A 168 21.89 -3.82 -5.39
N THR A 169 22.55 -4.96 -5.61
CA THR A 169 22.52 -5.68 -6.89
C THR A 169 21.12 -6.18 -7.23
N GLN A 170 20.42 -6.78 -6.26
CA GLN A 170 19.03 -7.23 -6.42
C GLN A 170 18.07 -6.07 -6.70
N MET A 171 18.24 -4.93 -6.02
CA MET A 171 17.42 -3.74 -6.26
C MET A 171 17.60 -3.19 -7.67
N ILE A 172 18.83 -3.15 -8.19
CA ILE A 172 19.11 -2.71 -9.56
C ILE A 172 18.42 -3.66 -10.55
N LEU A 173 18.58 -4.98 -10.36
CA LEU A 173 17.93 -5.99 -11.19
C LEU A 173 16.40 -5.89 -11.17
N LEU A 174 15.81 -5.60 -10.01
CA LEU A 174 14.37 -5.44 -9.86
C LEU A 174 13.88 -4.15 -10.55
N ALA A 175 14.61 -3.05 -10.42
CA ALA A 175 14.29 -1.78 -11.07
C ALA A 175 14.30 -1.91 -12.60
N ASP A 176 15.29 -2.63 -13.17
CA ASP A 176 15.36 -2.91 -14.61
C ASP A 176 14.20 -3.78 -15.12
N LEU A 177 13.61 -4.61 -14.25
CA LEU A 177 12.48 -5.49 -14.56
C LEU A 177 11.13 -4.76 -14.52
N MET A 178 11.09 -3.58 -13.89
CA MET A 178 9.88 -2.77 -13.72
C MET A 178 9.78 -1.59 -14.69
N ALA A 179 10.81 -1.38 -15.52
CA ALA A 179 10.86 -0.36 -16.58
C ALA A 179 10.36 -0.92 -17.93
#